data_AF-A0A1Y4LTR8-F1
#
_entry.id   AF-A0A1Y4LTR8-F1
#
_cell.length_a   1.000
_cell.length_b   1.000
_cell.length_c   1.000
_cell.angle_alpha   90.00
_cell.angle_beta   90.00
_cell.angle_gamma   90.00
#
_symmetry.space_group_name_H-M   'P 1'
#
loop_
_entity.id
_entity.type
_entity.pdbx_description
1 polymer ?
#
loop_
_entity_poly.entity_id
_entity_poly.type
_entity_poly.pdbx_seq_one_letter_code
_entity_poly.pdbx_strand_id
1 'polypeptide(L)'
;MKRLIFVICALFVLCACTSSQVNTNVSIDEKAPVLFYYGLTEDGVFVNNTTGADTDDYRLDFFDFQNQKTYPFCTRSNCHHNSKDCQAYQMAHFENGTLFTVAAYKDYLYLIYEMSGDNGFDNVGFFIARCGMDGENIEKLFERKGGIQIPNYAYIYKDKIIYSYNTLSVTSMGGSTSTVGVLEMYDLDTKQITNIVNQDLQENRMNLFLGAKDDLIYFIDCDMTTMKKPVYSFDLKTQNKELVDENCPTDRSTLYQGHLYYADEENNKIISYDILTHEKKNEAELLEQEGTLYLSTKGGLVNLRYVSDQETYTYIYDVGNEEYILEKSSDWIDLDTKFNDGYIGTKNNIIGIFSDDLEFIPFVEIVT
;
A
#
# COMPACT_ATOMS: atom_id res chain seq x y z
N MET A 1 50.96 -49.53 -34.40
CA MET A 1 51.45 -48.76 -33.24
C MET A 1 50.35 -47.83 -32.76
N LYS A 2 49.95 -47.94 -31.48
CA LYS A 2 49.35 -46.92 -30.59
C LYS A 2 48.77 -45.65 -31.25
N ARG A 3 47.44 -45.43 -31.14
CA ARG A 3 46.80 -44.45 -30.22
C ARG A 3 45.31 -44.21 -30.52
N LEU A 4 44.55 -44.19 -29.42
CA LEU A 4 43.33 -43.41 -29.16
C LEU A 4 43.20 -42.15 -30.01
N ILE A 5 41.97 -41.80 -30.41
CA ILE A 5 41.35 -40.48 -30.18
C ILE A 5 39.83 -40.61 -30.29
N PHE A 6 39.17 -40.18 -29.21
CA PHE A 6 37.75 -39.89 -29.06
C PHE A 6 37.31 -38.80 -30.06
N VAL A 7 36.22 -39.02 -30.79
CA VAL A 7 35.39 -37.94 -31.34
C VAL A 7 33.93 -38.32 -31.13
N ILE A 8 33.38 -37.94 -29.98
CA ILE A 8 31.94 -37.83 -29.76
C ILE A 8 31.57 -36.43 -30.23
N CYS A 9 31.19 -36.30 -31.50
CA CYS A 9 30.61 -35.08 -32.07
C CYS A 9 29.56 -35.49 -33.10
N ALA A 10 28.32 -35.76 -32.66
CA ALA A 10 27.08 -35.61 -33.45
C ALA A 10 25.88 -36.17 -32.67
N LEU A 11 25.59 -35.60 -31.51
CA LEU A 11 24.25 -35.65 -30.90
C LEU A 11 23.96 -34.26 -30.33
N PHE A 12 23.99 -33.25 -31.21
CA PHE A 12 23.19 -32.04 -31.00
C PHE A 12 21.74 -32.45 -31.25
N VAL A 13 21.16 -33.15 -30.28
CA VAL A 13 19.72 -33.13 -30.08
C VAL A 13 19.41 -31.67 -29.80
N LEU A 14 18.64 -31.09 -30.70
CA LEU A 14 17.97 -29.81 -30.54
C LEU A 14 17.11 -29.91 -29.27
N CYS A 15 17.72 -29.69 -28.10
CA CYS A 15 17.05 -28.99 -27.03
C CYS A 15 16.82 -27.58 -27.55
N ALA A 16 15.75 -27.42 -28.34
CA ALA A 16 14.99 -26.20 -28.20
C ALA A 16 14.65 -26.15 -26.72
N CYS A 17 15.38 -25.32 -25.98
CA CYS A 17 14.82 -24.71 -24.80
C CYS A 17 13.54 -24.03 -25.30
N THR A 18 12.43 -24.75 -25.25
CA THR A 18 11.19 -24.12 -24.81
C THR A 18 11.57 -23.51 -23.47
N SER A 19 12.02 -22.25 -23.51
CA SER A 19 11.72 -21.33 -22.43
C SER A 19 10.23 -21.56 -22.21
N SER A 20 9.89 -22.31 -21.18
CA SER A 20 8.59 -22.16 -20.58
C SER A 20 8.51 -20.67 -20.33
N GLN A 21 7.75 -19.96 -21.18
CA GLN A 21 7.09 -18.76 -20.73
C GLN A 21 6.29 -19.24 -19.53
N VAL A 22 6.93 -19.14 -18.36
CA VAL A 22 6.22 -19.13 -17.11
C VAL A 22 5.26 -17.98 -17.31
N ASN A 23 3.97 -18.30 -17.39
CA ASN A 23 2.94 -17.28 -17.38
C ASN A 23 3.15 -16.50 -16.08
N THR A 24 3.70 -15.30 -16.23
CA THR A 24 3.87 -14.27 -15.22
C THR A 24 2.48 -13.79 -14.82
N ASN A 25 1.92 -14.44 -13.80
CA ASN A 25 0.73 -13.98 -13.12
C ASN A 25 0.97 -14.25 -11.63
N VAL A 26 1.86 -13.51 -10.99
CA VAL A 26 1.46 -12.92 -9.72
C VAL A 26 0.28 -12.03 -10.08
N SER A 27 -0.92 -12.59 -9.94
CA SER A 27 -2.11 -11.76 -9.94
C SER A 27 -2.03 -10.92 -8.67
N ILE A 28 -1.35 -9.79 -8.73
CA ILE A 28 -1.94 -8.58 -8.18
C ILE A 28 -3.30 -8.55 -8.86
N ASP A 29 -4.32 -9.07 -8.19
CA ASP A 29 -5.63 -9.27 -8.77
C ASP A 29 -6.04 -7.94 -9.41
N GLU A 30 -6.19 -7.86 -10.74
CA GLU A 30 -6.62 -6.62 -11.40
C GLU A 30 -7.97 -6.13 -10.85
N LYS A 31 -8.67 -6.98 -10.07
CA LYS A 31 -9.88 -6.64 -9.33
C LYS A 31 -9.65 -5.87 -8.04
N ALA A 32 -8.44 -5.84 -7.47
CA ALA A 32 -8.11 -5.15 -6.23
C ALA A 32 -7.23 -3.90 -6.48
N PRO A 33 -7.46 -2.79 -5.74
CA PRO A 33 -6.56 -1.64 -5.75
C PRO A 33 -5.17 -1.98 -5.20
N VAL A 34 -4.13 -1.48 -5.86
CA VAL A 34 -2.73 -1.57 -5.40
C VAL A 34 -2.42 -0.39 -4.49
N LEU A 35 -2.14 -0.63 -3.22
CA LEU A 35 -1.75 0.42 -2.26
C LEU A 35 -0.32 0.89 -2.51
N PHE A 36 -0.10 2.20 -2.43
CA PHE A 36 1.24 2.77 -2.28
C PHE A 36 1.73 2.56 -0.85
N TYR A 37 2.53 1.52 -0.67
CA TYR A 37 3.20 1.23 0.60
C TYR A 37 4.52 0.52 0.33
N TYR A 38 4.48 -0.52 -0.50
CA TYR A 38 5.62 -1.21 -1.09
C TYR A 38 5.30 -1.63 -2.53
N GLY A 39 6.33 -1.82 -3.35
CA GLY A 39 6.19 -2.33 -4.71
C GLY A 39 6.33 -3.85 -4.74
N LEU A 40 5.22 -4.57 -4.65
CA LEU A 40 5.20 -6.03 -4.74
C LEU A 40 5.30 -6.51 -6.20
N THR A 41 6.21 -7.44 -6.48
CA THR A 41 6.39 -8.10 -7.78
C THR A 41 6.49 -9.62 -7.62
N GLU A 42 6.71 -10.35 -8.71
CA GLU A 42 6.94 -11.80 -8.64
C GLU A 42 8.28 -12.18 -8.02
N ASP A 43 9.29 -11.34 -8.23
CA ASP A 43 10.67 -11.63 -7.84
C ASP A 43 11.02 -11.07 -6.46
N GLY A 44 10.24 -10.09 -5.99
CA GLY A 44 10.56 -9.41 -4.74
C GLY A 44 9.68 -8.21 -4.40
N VAL A 45 10.11 -7.47 -3.38
CA VAL A 45 9.43 -6.29 -2.86
C VAL A 45 10.36 -5.08 -2.89
N PHE A 46 9.91 -4.02 -3.54
CA PHE A 46 10.51 -2.69 -3.44
C PHE A 46 9.99 -1.98 -2.19
N VAL A 47 10.91 -1.46 -1.38
CA VAL A 47 10.56 -0.76 -0.15
C VAL A 47 11.44 0.46 0.02
N ASN A 48 10.82 1.59 0.37
CA ASN A 48 11.55 2.78 0.72
C ASN A 48 12.21 2.58 2.10
N ASN A 49 13.53 2.65 2.15
CA ASN A 49 14.27 2.54 3.39
C ASN A 49 14.59 3.93 3.91
N THR A 50 13.98 4.27 5.04
CA THR A 50 14.13 5.57 5.72
C THR A 50 14.91 5.44 7.03
N THR A 51 15.70 4.37 7.22
CA THR A 51 16.45 4.16 8.48
C THR A 51 17.31 5.37 8.82
N GLY A 52 16.92 6.06 9.89
CA GLY A 52 17.61 7.21 10.49
C GLY A 52 17.07 8.56 10.02
N ALA A 53 16.15 9.13 10.79
CA ALA A 53 15.74 10.54 10.69
C ALA A 53 16.93 11.52 10.77
N ASP A 54 18.10 11.05 11.23
CA ASP A 54 19.34 11.80 11.42
C ASP A 54 20.45 11.51 10.38
N THR A 55 20.26 10.60 9.39
CA THR A 55 21.39 10.11 8.57
C THR A 55 21.38 10.40 7.07
N ASP A 56 20.41 11.15 6.52
CA ASP A 56 20.31 11.41 5.06
C ASP A 56 20.38 10.12 4.20
N ASP A 57 20.12 8.94 4.79
CA ASP A 57 20.40 7.62 4.18
C ASP A 57 19.18 7.03 3.47
N TYR A 58 18.34 7.90 2.89
CA TYR A 58 17.15 7.48 2.15
C TYR A 58 17.58 6.74 0.89
N ARG A 59 17.08 5.51 0.73
CA ARG A 59 17.29 4.73 -0.49
C ARG A 59 16.14 3.78 -0.75
N LEU A 60 15.92 3.47 -2.02
CA LEU A 60 15.03 2.38 -2.41
C LEU A 60 15.78 1.05 -2.28
N ASP A 61 15.25 0.12 -1.49
CA ASP A 61 15.76 -1.24 -1.35
C ASP A 61 14.84 -2.24 -2.08
N PHE A 62 15.39 -3.38 -2.47
CA PHE A 62 14.66 -4.51 -3.06
C PHE A 62 14.94 -5.78 -2.25
N PHE A 63 13.88 -6.41 -1.74
CA PHE A 63 13.95 -7.73 -1.12
C PHE A 63 13.71 -8.81 -2.19
N ASP A 64 14.74 -9.61 -2.45
CA ASP A 64 14.72 -10.71 -3.40
C ASP A 64 14.16 -11.98 -2.74
N PHE A 65 13.06 -12.53 -3.28
CA PHE A 65 12.42 -13.72 -2.74
C PHE A 65 13.24 -14.99 -2.93
N GLN A 66 13.97 -15.11 -4.03
CA GLN A 66 14.80 -16.28 -4.32
C GLN A 66 15.95 -16.39 -3.31
N ASN A 67 16.58 -15.27 -3.00
CA ASN A 67 17.75 -15.23 -2.11
C ASN A 67 17.41 -14.89 -0.65
N GLN A 68 16.16 -14.50 -0.38
CA GLN A 68 15.66 -14.02 0.92
C GLN A 68 16.55 -12.93 1.52
N LYS A 69 16.89 -11.93 0.70
CA LYS A 69 17.82 -10.86 1.07
C LYS A 69 17.41 -9.52 0.51
N THR A 70 17.60 -8.48 1.32
CA THR A 70 17.44 -7.08 0.94
C THR A 70 18.73 -6.53 0.35
N TYR A 71 18.62 -5.79 -0.76
CA TYR A 71 19.73 -5.08 -1.40
C TYR A 71 19.32 -3.65 -1.76
N PRO A 72 20.25 -2.67 -1.73
CA PRO A 72 20.02 -1.37 -2.35
C PRO A 72 19.67 -1.54 -3.82
N PHE A 73 18.53 -1.01 -4.25
CA PHE A 73 18.04 -1.21 -5.60
C PHE A 73 18.89 -0.41 -6.61
N CYS A 74 19.80 -1.10 -7.29
CA CYS A 74 20.72 -0.48 -8.22
C CYS A 74 21.24 -1.51 -9.23
N THR A 75 21.04 -1.22 -10.52
CA THR A 75 21.42 -2.10 -11.62
C THR A 75 22.88 -1.93 -12.07
N ARG A 76 23.62 -0.99 -11.47
CA ARG A 76 25.00 -0.64 -11.86
C ARG A 76 26.01 -1.60 -11.22
N SER A 77 26.72 -2.37 -12.05
CA SER A 77 27.64 -3.45 -11.64
C SER A 77 28.86 -3.04 -10.78
N ASN A 78 29.17 -1.75 -10.62
CA ASN A 78 30.31 -1.24 -9.84
C ASN A 78 29.89 -0.12 -8.87
N CYS A 79 28.65 -0.14 -8.40
CA CYS A 79 28.19 0.86 -7.44
C CYS A 79 28.73 0.56 -6.03
N HIS A 80 29.22 1.57 -5.32
CA HIS A 80 29.62 1.43 -3.91
C HIS A 80 28.43 1.50 -2.93
N HIS A 81 27.22 1.76 -3.43
CA HIS A 81 25.94 1.82 -2.70
C HIS A 81 25.94 2.70 -1.43
N ASN A 82 26.89 3.62 -1.30
CA ASN A 82 27.03 4.53 -0.18
C ASN A 82 27.33 5.97 -0.64
N SER A 83 26.92 6.30 -1.87
CA SER A 83 27.13 7.60 -2.47
C SER A 83 25.87 8.11 -3.16
N LYS A 84 25.76 9.43 -3.30
CA LYS A 84 24.67 10.09 -4.05
C LYS A 84 24.64 9.74 -5.54
N ASP A 85 25.68 9.07 -6.04
CA ASP A 85 25.74 8.56 -7.41
C ASP A 85 25.08 7.19 -7.57
N CYS A 86 24.75 6.51 -6.45
CA CYS A 86 24.04 5.25 -6.47
C CYS A 86 22.59 5.44 -6.95
N GLN A 87 22.14 4.56 -7.84
CA GLN A 87 20.77 4.62 -8.35
C GLN A 87 19.73 4.58 -7.23
N ALA A 88 19.92 3.72 -6.22
CA ALA A 88 19.02 3.62 -5.07
C ALA A 88 18.82 4.97 -4.34
N TYR A 89 19.88 5.78 -4.22
CA TYR A 89 19.84 7.10 -3.61
C TYR A 89 19.27 8.15 -4.57
N GLN A 90 19.62 8.09 -5.86
CA GLN A 90 19.08 8.98 -6.88
C GLN A 90 17.57 8.78 -7.05
N MET A 91 17.07 7.56 -6.84
CA MET A 91 15.63 7.28 -6.82
C MET A 91 14.99 7.79 -5.53
N ALA A 92 15.66 7.70 -4.39
CA ALA A 92 15.13 8.27 -3.15
C ALA A 92 15.13 9.81 -3.13
N HIS A 93 15.99 10.45 -3.93
CA HIS A 93 16.08 11.90 -4.06
C HIS A 93 15.96 12.32 -5.53
N PHE A 94 14.74 12.66 -5.95
CA PHE A 94 14.47 13.09 -7.32
C PHE A 94 13.92 14.51 -7.34
N GLU A 95 14.49 15.35 -8.21
CA GLU A 95 14.23 16.79 -8.23
C GLU A 95 14.37 17.42 -6.83
N ASN A 96 13.32 18.05 -6.30
CA ASN A 96 13.27 18.66 -4.97
C ASN A 96 12.48 17.80 -3.96
N GLY A 97 12.28 16.52 -4.26
CA GLY A 97 11.50 15.61 -3.43
C GLY A 97 12.32 14.49 -2.81
N THR A 98 11.84 14.02 -1.66
CA THR A 98 12.31 12.80 -0.99
C THR A 98 11.25 11.73 -1.15
N LEU A 99 11.65 10.52 -1.56
CA LEU A 99 10.74 9.40 -1.76
C LEU A 99 10.06 9.08 -0.44
N PHE A 100 8.73 9.05 -0.47
CA PHE A 100 7.89 8.67 0.66
C PHE A 100 7.49 7.19 0.55
N THR A 101 6.94 6.78 -0.60
CA THR A 101 6.46 5.41 -0.80
C THR A 101 6.48 5.01 -2.27
N VAL A 102 6.35 3.71 -2.52
CA VAL A 102 6.43 3.05 -3.83
C VAL A 102 5.27 2.08 -4.02
N ALA A 103 4.83 1.93 -5.26
CA ALA A 103 3.96 0.86 -5.72
C ALA A 103 4.53 0.25 -7.01
N ALA A 104 4.30 -1.05 -7.22
CA ALA A 104 4.60 -1.73 -8.46
C ALA A 104 3.28 -2.02 -9.18
N TYR A 105 3.18 -1.63 -10.45
CA TYR A 105 1.96 -1.86 -11.24
C TYR A 105 2.31 -2.02 -12.72
N LYS A 106 1.94 -3.15 -13.31
CA LYS A 106 2.36 -3.57 -14.65
C LYS A 106 3.89 -3.49 -14.77
N ASP A 107 4.42 -2.85 -15.82
CA ASP A 107 5.86 -2.77 -16.08
C ASP A 107 6.55 -1.54 -15.46
N TYR A 108 5.90 -0.88 -14.48
CA TYR A 108 6.40 0.35 -13.87
C TYR A 108 6.43 0.31 -12.35
N LEU A 109 7.41 1.02 -11.79
CA LEU A 109 7.36 1.50 -10.42
C LEU A 109 6.73 2.88 -10.41
N TYR A 110 5.82 3.11 -9.48
CA TYR A 110 5.21 4.40 -9.20
C TYR A 110 5.71 4.90 -7.84
N LEU A 111 6.07 6.17 -7.79
CA LEU A 111 6.88 6.74 -6.72
C LEU A 111 6.20 8.02 -6.24
N ILE A 112 5.89 8.12 -4.94
CA ILE A 112 5.36 9.33 -4.33
C ILE A 112 6.51 10.03 -3.61
N TYR A 113 6.75 11.28 -3.96
CA TYR A 113 7.77 12.12 -3.33
C TYR A 113 7.13 13.21 -2.50
N GLU A 114 7.62 13.37 -1.28
CA GLU A 114 7.37 14.54 -0.44
C GLU A 114 8.25 15.70 -0.89
N MET A 115 7.66 16.88 -1.05
CA MET A 115 8.39 18.12 -1.33
C MET A 115 8.51 18.94 -0.06
N SER A 116 9.73 19.15 0.41
CA SER A 116 10.01 20.09 1.51
C SER A 116 10.15 21.52 0.97
N GLY A 117 9.48 22.45 1.63
CA GLY A 117 9.53 23.86 1.26
C GLY A 117 10.72 24.57 1.90
N ASP A 118 11.89 24.57 1.26
CA ASP A 118 13.06 25.35 1.71
C ASP A 118 12.79 26.88 1.78
N ASN A 119 11.67 27.35 1.22
CA ASN A 119 11.28 28.76 1.13
C ASN A 119 9.80 29.01 1.49
N GLY A 120 9.25 28.27 2.45
CA GLY A 120 7.89 28.47 2.97
C GLY A 120 6.83 27.52 2.39
N PHE A 121 5.60 27.65 2.89
CA PHE A 121 4.48 26.71 2.63
C PHE A 121 4.11 26.55 1.15
N ASP A 122 4.40 27.52 0.30
CA ASP A 122 4.00 27.49 -1.12
C ASP A 122 4.64 26.34 -1.92
N ASN A 123 5.80 25.86 -1.48
CA ASN A 123 6.51 24.74 -2.11
C ASN A 123 6.36 23.42 -1.35
N VAL A 124 5.60 23.41 -0.25
CA VAL A 124 5.23 22.18 0.48
C VAL A 124 4.15 21.47 -0.30
N GLY A 125 4.35 20.19 -0.54
CA GLY A 125 3.47 19.38 -1.37
C GLY A 125 4.01 18.00 -1.65
N PHE A 126 3.55 17.41 -2.75
CA PHE A 126 4.02 16.13 -3.24
C PHE A 126 3.95 16.07 -4.76
N PHE A 127 4.70 15.15 -5.34
CA PHE A 127 4.50 14.75 -6.73
C PHE A 127 4.53 13.23 -6.85
N ILE A 128 3.86 12.72 -7.88
CA ILE A 128 3.93 11.31 -8.24
C ILE A 128 4.73 11.21 -9.53
N ALA A 129 5.70 10.30 -9.53
CA ALA A 129 6.49 9.94 -10.69
C ALA A 129 6.34 8.44 -10.99
N ARG A 130 6.86 8.02 -12.14
CA ARG A 130 7.04 6.61 -12.49
C ARG A 130 8.39 6.38 -13.13
N CYS A 131 8.88 5.15 -13.10
CA CYS A 131 10.06 4.71 -13.82
C CYS A 131 9.89 3.26 -14.27
N GLY A 132 10.80 2.78 -15.14
CA GLY A 132 10.85 1.36 -15.46
C GLY A 132 11.14 0.51 -14.22
N MET A 133 10.85 -0.79 -14.29
CA MET A 133 11.19 -1.74 -13.21
C MET A 133 12.70 -1.86 -12.94
N ASP A 134 13.54 -1.35 -13.84
CA ASP A 134 15.00 -1.21 -13.66
C ASP A 134 15.41 0.08 -12.94
N GLY A 135 14.44 0.93 -12.58
CA GLY A 135 14.66 2.23 -11.94
C GLY A 135 15.14 3.33 -12.89
N GLU A 136 15.17 3.09 -14.19
CA GLU A 136 15.59 4.10 -15.17
C GLU A 136 14.41 4.93 -15.70
N ASN A 137 14.73 6.08 -16.30
CA ASN A 137 13.77 6.96 -16.98
C ASN A 137 12.63 7.46 -16.06
N ILE A 138 12.99 7.98 -14.87
CA ILE A 138 12.03 8.59 -13.95
C ILE A 138 11.33 9.78 -14.63
N GLU A 139 10.00 9.70 -14.75
CA GLU A 139 9.10 10.71 -15.32
C GLU A 139 8.14 11.19 -14.23
N LYS A 140 8.14 12.50 -13.94
CA LYS A 140 7.11 13.13 -13.09
C LYS A 140 5.77 13.15 -13.82
N LEU A 141 4.74 12.53 -13.23
CA LEU A 141 3.40 12.44 -13.79
C LEU A 141 2.56 13.69 -13.50
N PHE A 142 2.56 14.12 -12.24
CA PHE A 142 1.88 15.34 -11.78
C PHE A 142 2.43 15.81 -10.43
N GLU A 143 2.10 17.04 -10.06
CA GLU A 143 2.54 17.71 -8.82
C GLU A 143 1.35 18.42 -8.14
N ARG A 144 1.41 18.51 -6.81
CA ARG A 144 0.53 19.29 -5.95
C ARG A 144 1.38 20.08 -4.96
N LYS A 145 1.09 21.37 -4.80
CA LYS A 145 1.81 22.28 -3.91
C LYS A 145 0.89 23.35 -3.34
N GLY A 146 1.39 24.10 -2.36
CA GLY A 146 0.68 25.20 -1.72
C GLY A 146 0.18 24.82 -0.32
N GLY A 147 1.08 24.28 0.51
CA GLY A 147 0.74 23.83 1.85
C GLY A 147 -0.09 22.56 1.83
N ILE A 148 0.30 21.58 1.04
CA ILE A 148 -0.39 20.30 0.93
C ILE A 148 0.44 19.22 1.63
N GLN A 149 -0.19 18.39 2.45
CA GLN A 149 0.47 17.21 3.00
C GLN A 149 0.65 16.15 1.91
N ILE A 150 1.63 15.28 2.10
CA ILE A 150 1.70 14.03 1.37
C ILE A 150 0.36 13.26 1.43
N PRO A 151 0.01 12.45 0.42
CA PRO A 151 -1.21 11.68 0.45
C PRO A 151 -1.28 10.77 1.68
N ASN A 152 -2.42 10.81 2.39
CA ASN A 152 -2.68 9.88 3.50
C ASN A 152 -2.79 8.44 2.99
N TYR A 153 -3.39 8.29 1.81
CA TYR A 153 -3.52 7.05 1.08
C TYR A 153 -3.45 7.34 -0.41
N ALA A 154 -2.84 6.42 -1.16
CA ALA A 154 -2.87 6.42 -2.60
C ALA A 154 -2.96 4.97 -3.11
N TYR A 155 -3.70 4.78 -4.19
CA TYR A 155 -3.94 3.48 -4.79
C TYR A 155 -3.86 3.55 -6.31
N ILE A 156 -3.46 2.46 -6.95
CA ILE A 156 -3.60 2.27 -8.40
C ILE A 156 -4.72 1.26 -8.65
N TYR A 157 -5.71 1.64 -9.44
CA TYR A 157 -6.79 0.75 -9.84
C TYR A 157 -7.24 1.06 -11.26
N LYS A 158 -7.28 0.05 -12.14
CA LYS A 158 -7.70 0.17 -13.55
C LYS A 158 -7.07 1.37 -14.28
N ASP A 159 -5.75 1.47 -14.21
CA ASP A 159 -4.98 2.57 -14.81
C ASP A 159 -5.34 3.97 -14.30
N LYS A 160 -5.85 4.07 -13.08
CA LYS A 160 -6.11 5.32 -12.36
C LYS A 160 -5.35 5.34 -11.05
N ILE A 161 -4.71 6.46 -10.75
CA ILE A 161 -4.14 6.72 -9.42
C ILE A 161 -5.20 7.49 -8.62
N ILE A 162 -5.75 6.87 -7.58
CA ILE A 162 -6.70 7.48 -6.66
C ILE A 162 -5.95 7.85 -5.38
N TYR A 163 -6.01 9.10 -4.96
CA TYR A 163 -5.22 9.57 -3.83
C TYR A 163 -5.98 10.63 -3.03
N SER A 164 -5.78 10.59 -1.72
CA SER A 164 -6.35 11.55 -0.78
C SER A 164 -5.25 12.28 -0.05
N TYR A 165 -5.37 13.59 0.11
CA TYR A 165 -4.42 14.40 0.86
C TYR A 165 -5.17 15.46 1.65
N ASN A 166 -4.47 16.04 2.62
CA ASN A 166 -4.99 17.16 3.38
C ASN A 166 -4.30 18.47 2.97
N THR A 167 -5.07 19.55 3.00
CA THR A 167 -4.49 20.90 2.97
C THR A 167 -4.09 21.33 4.38
N LEU A 168 -2.93 21.96 4.49
CA LEU A 168 -2.44 22.59 5.70
C LEU A 168 -3.01 24.00 5.81
N SER A 169 -3.61 24.33 6.96
CA SER A 169 -3.89 25.71 7.34
C SER A 169 -2.89 26.17 8.39
N VAL A 170 -2.33 27.38 8.22
CA VAL A 170 -1.47 28.01 9.23
C VAL A 170 -2.35 28.52 10.37
N THR A 171 -2.14 27.99 11.57
CA THR A 171 -2.77 28.53 12.78
C THR A 171 -2.13 29.87 13.17
N SER A 172 -2.88 30.71 13.88
CA SER A 172 -2.41 32.01 14.38
C SER A 172 -1.20 31.92 15.34
N MET A 173 -0.87 30.72 15.83
CA MET A 173 0.30 30.45 16.68
C MET A 173 1.51 29.87 15.92
N GLY A 174 1.45 29.79 14.58
CA GLY A 174 2.54 29.30 13.75
C GLY A 174 2.63 27.77 13.61
N GLY A 175 1.71 27.00 14.19
CA GLY A 175 1.54 25.56 13.90
C GLY A 175 0.64 25.32 12.68
N SER A 176 0.72 24.15 12.05
CA SER A 176 -0.18 23.76 10.95
C SER A 176 -1.25 22.78 11.42
N THR A 177 -2.50 23.00 11.06
CA THR A 177 -3.60 22.02 11.23
C THR A 177 -4.02 21.49 9.86
N SER A 178 -4.30 20.18 9.78
CA SER A 178 -4.90 19.55 8.60
C SER A 178 -6.41 19.78 8.63
N THR A 179 -6.99 20.39 7.60
CA THR A 179 -8.37 20.89 7.68
C THR A 179 -9.31 20.41 6.57
N VAL A 180 -8.79 20.06 5.39
CA VAL A 180 -9.63 19.65 4.26
C VAL A 180 -9.09 18.37 3.64
N GLY A 181 -9.84 17.28 3.80
CA GLY A 181 -9.65 16.06 3.04
C GLY A 181 -10.05 16.30 1.58
N VAL A 182 -9.10 16.14 0.67
CA VAL A 182 -9.31 16.12 -0.78
C VAL A 182 -9.23 14.68 -1.27
N LEU A 183 -10.06 14.30 -2.25
CA LEU A 183 -9.96 13.04 -2.97
C LEU A 183 -9.92 13.31 -4.48
N GLU A 184 -8.82 12.94 -5.12
CA GLU A 184 -8.58 13.12 -6.55
C GLU A 184 -8.25 11.80 -7.23
N MET A 185 -8.39 11.80 -8.55
CA MET A 185 -8.00 10.71 -9.43
C MET A 185 -7.16 11.25 -10.58
N TYR A 186 -5.98 10.69 -10.81
CA TYR A 186 -5.17 10.90 -12.01
C TYR A 186 -5.33 9.72 -12.97
N ASP A 187 -5.69 10.02 -14.21
CA ASP A 187 -5.81 9.01 -15.27
C ASP A 187 -4.48 8.82 -16.01
N LEU A 188 -3.94 7.60 -15.98
CA LEU A 188 -2.64 7.30 -16.60
C LEU A 188 -2.68 7.42 -18.14
N ASP A 189 -3.83 7.19 -18.76
CA ASP A 189 -3.99 7.22 -20.21
C ASP A 189 -4.18 8.65 -20.71
N THR A 190 -5.13 9.37 -20.11
CA THR A 190 -5.50 10.73 -20.54
C THR A 190 -4.63 11.81 -19.90
N LYS A 191 -3.88 11.48 -18.86
CA LYS A 191 -3.09 12.39 -18.02
C LYS A 191 -3.93 13.49 -17.35
N GLN A 192 -5.23 13.28 -17.22
CA GLN A 192 -6.16 14.24 -16.63
C GLN A 192 -6.38 13.95 -15.15
N ILE A 193 -6.60 15.02 -14.38
CA ILE A 193 -6.98 14.93 -12.97
C ILE A 193 -8.46 15.24 -12.82
N THR A 194 -9.17 14.35 -12.13
CA THR A 194 -10.57 14.49 -11.78
C THR A 194 -10.68 14.68 -10.27
N ASN A 195 -11.45 15.70 -9.86
CA ASN A 195 -11.79 15.92 -8.46
C ASN A 195 -13.01 15.06 -8.11
N ILE A 196 -12.85 14.10 -7.19
CA ILE A 196 -13.95 13.24 -6.73
C ILE A 196 -14.67 13.92 -5.56
N VAL A 197 -13.89 14.40 -4.59
CA VAL A 197 -14.37 15.20 -3.47
C VAL A 197 -13.53 16.47 -3.41
N ASN A 198 -14.14 17.58 -3.85
CA ASN A 198 -13.55 18.91 -3.76
C ASN A 198 -14.61 20.02 -3.77
N GLN A 199 -15.70 19.85 -3.02
CA GLN A 199 -16.74 20.87 -3.01
C GLN A 199 -16.40 21.95 -1.97
N ASP A 200 -15.71 22.98 -2.45
CA ASP A 200 -15.55 24.31 -1.86
C ASP A 200 -14.65 24.47 -0.62
N LEU A 201 -13.59 23.65 -0.47
CA LEU A 201 -12.63 23.74 0.65
C LEU A 201 -13.35 23.95 2.00
N GLN A 202 -14.45 23.23 2.23
CA GLN A 202 -15.14 23.33 3.51
C GLN A 202 -14.22 22.75 4.58
N GLU A 203 -13.88 23.61 5.54
CA GLU A 203 -13.11 23.22 6.72
C GLU A 203 -13.79 22.04 7.43
N ASN A 204 -13.00 21.10 7.94
CA ASN A 204 -13.43 19.93 8.73
C ASN A 204 -14.07 18.80 7.92
N ARG A 205 -13.42 18.42 6.81
CA ARG A 205 -13.74 17.21 6.03
C ARG A 205 -12.60 16.20 6.10
N MET A 206 -12.94 14.92 6.13
CA MET A 206 -11.99 13.81 6.03
C MET A 206 -12.51 12.78 5.03
N ASN A 207 -11.66 12.31 4.11
CA ASN A 207 -12.02 11.24 3.19
C ASN A 207 -11.26 9.97 3.54
N LEU A 208 -11.95 8.83 3.50
CA LEU A 208 -11.35 7.51 3.70
C LEU A 208 -11.69 6.63 2.50
N PHE A 209 -10.67 6.15 1.80
CA PHE A 209 -10.87 5.17 0.74
C PHE A 209 -11.21 3.82 1.36
N LEU A 210 -12.34 3.24 0.95
CA LEU A 210 -12.76 1.92 1.42
C LEU A 210 -12.26 0.84 0.47
N GLY A 211 -12.27 1.07 -0.85
CA GLY A 211 -11.85 0.06 -1.81
C GLY A 211 -12.46 0.28 -3.18
N ALA A 212 -12.31 -0.72 -4.04
CA ALA A 212 -12.91 -0.69 -5.37
C ALA A 212 -13.50 -2.06 -5.73
N LYS A 213 -14.52 -2.04 -6.57
CA LYS A 213 -15.15 -3.23 -7.14
C LYS A 213 -15.71 -2.87 -8.51
N ASP A 214 -15.44 -3.71 -9.50
CA ASP A 214 -15.81 -3.47 -10.89
C ASP A 214 -15.31 -2.09 -11.37
N ASP A 215 -16.16 -1.23 -11.93
CA ASP A 215 -15.77 0.12 -12.36
C ASP A 215 -16.05 1.20 -11.31
N LEU A 216 -16.28 0.80 -10.05
CA LEU A 216 -16.62 1.69 -8.95
C LEU A 216 -15.51 1.72 -7.89
N ILE A 217 -15.23 2.92 -7.38
CA ILE A 217 -14.53 3.09 -6.10
C ILE A 217 -15.53 3.46 -5.00
N TYR A 218 -15.22 3.10 -3.77
CA TYR A 218 -16.03 3.38 -2.59
C TYR A 218 -15.20 4.14 -1.56
N PHE A 219 -15.79 5.17 -0.97
CA PHE A 219 -15.12 6.00 0.02
C PHE A 219 -16.12 6.62 0.99
N ILE A 220 -15.62 6.99 2.16
CA ILE A 220 -16.34 7.81 3.14
C ILE A 220 -15.97 9.27 2.90
N ASP A 221 -16.97 10.14 2.84
CA ASP A 221 -16.82 11.60 2.89
C ASP A 221 -17.37 12.06 4.26
N CYS A 222 -16.46 12.13 5.23
CA CYS A 222 -16.80 12.42 6.62
C CYS A 222 -16.88 13.92 6.85
N ASP A 223 -18.05 14.37 7.31
CA ASP A 223 -18.23 15.69 7.89
C ASP A 223 -17.80 15.65 9.36
N MET A 224 -16.63 16.21 9.68
CA MET A 224 -16.08 16.18 11.04
C MET A 224 -16.83 17.10 12.02
N THR A 225 -17.73 17.96 11.54
CA THR A 225 -18.59 18.78 12.40
C THR A 225 -19.77 17.97 12.93
N THR A 226 -20.39 17.18 12.05
CA THR A 226 -21.53 16.33 12.41
C THR A 226 -21.13 14.91 12.78
N MET A 227 -19.88 14.53 12.51
CA MET A 227 -19.34 13.17 12.59
C MET A 227 -20.10 12.16 11.73
N LYS A 228 -20.85 12.62 10.73
CA LYS A 228 -21.53 11.75 9.76
C LYS A 228 -20.52 11.18 8.78
N LYS A 229 -20.62 9.88 8.52
CA LYS A 229 -19.70 9.11 7.67
C LYS A 229 -20.45 8.39 6.53
N PRO A 230 -21.15 9.13 5.65
CA PRO A 230 -21.79 8.53 4.49
C PRO A 230 -20.76 7.91 3.55
N VAL A 231 -21.13 6.77 2.98
CA VAL A 231 -20.40 6.05 1.95
C VAL A 231 -20.92 6.48 0.59
N TYR A 232 -19.99 6.80 -0.30
CA TYR A 232 -20.26 7.09 -1.70
C TYR A 232 -19.56 6.09 -2.60
N SER A 233 -20.19 5.82 -3.74
CA SER A 233 -19.53 5.23 -4.91
C SER A 233 -19.16 6.31 -5.91
N PHE A 234 -18.09 6.10 -6.65
CA PHE A 234 -17.73 6.90 -7.81
C PHE A 234 -17.41 5.99 -9.01
N ASP A 235 -18.11 6.23 -10.11
CA ASP A 235 -17.93 5.47 -11.36
C ASP A 235 -16.73 6.00 -12.14
N LEU A 236 -15.77 5.14 -12.41
CA LEU A 236 -14.51 5.50 -13.07
C LEU A 236 -14.69 5.89 -14.55
N LYS A 237 -15.80 5.49 -15.19
CA LYS A 237 -16.12 5.76 -16.60
C LYS A 237 -17.01 6.97 -16.75
N THR A 238 -18.10 7.05 -15.99
CA THR A 238 -19.07 8.14 -16.10
C THR A 238 -18.75 9.33 -15.20
N GLN A 239 -17.84 9.14 -14.22
CA GLN A 239 -17.47 10.13 -13.21
C GLN A 239 -18.64 10.60 -12.34
N ASN A 240 -19.67 9.76 -12.21
CA ASN A 240 -20.80 10.04 -11.35
C ASN A 240 -20.49 9.60 -9.92
N LYS A 241 -20.79 10.48 -8.96
CA LYS A 241 -20.75 10.18 -7.53
C LYS A 241 -22.17 9.91 -7.04
N GLU A 242 -22.37 8.80 -6.35
CA GLU A 242 -23.67 8.40 -5.79
C GLU A 242 -23.55 8.02 -4.32
N LEU A 243 -24.56 8.39 -3.53
CA LEU A 243 -24.66 7.98 -2.13
C LEU A 243 -25.07 6.51 -2.08
N VAL A 244 -24.28 5.70 -1.37
CA VAL A 244 -24.51 4.26 -1.23
C VAL A 244 -25.15 3.95 0.12
N ASP A 245 -24.65 4.58 1.19
CA ASP A 245 -25.12 4.34 2.55
C ASP A 245 -24.88 5.57 3.43
N GLU A 246 -25.89 6.03 4.15
CA GLU A 246 -25.75 7.14 5.11
C GLU A 246 -25.21 6.68 6.48
N ASN A 247 -25.37 5.40 6.82
CA ASN A 247 -25.19 4.86 8.17
C ASN A 247 -24.29 3.62 8.19
N CYS A 248 -23.21 3.64 7.40
CA CYS A 248 -22.24 2.55 7.37
C CYS A 248 -21.71 2.26 8.79
N PRO A 249 -21.74 0.99 9.25
CA PRO A 249 -21.43 0.63 10.64
C PRO A 249 -19.93 0.73 10.98
N THR A 250 -19.06 0.92 9.99
CA THR A 250 -17.61 0.93 10.18
C THR A 250 -16.91 1.91 9.25
N ASP A 251 -15.82 2.51 9.72
CA ASP A 251 -14.88 3.35 8.96
C ASP A 251 -13.43 2.86 9.08
N ARG A 252 -13.22 1.69 9.71
CA ARG A 252 -11.91 1.07 9.95
C ARG A 252 -11.65 -0.14 9.05
N SER A 253 -12.41 -0.26 7.97
CA SER A 253 -12.38 -1.41 7.09
C SER A 253 -12.05 -1.02 5.65
N THR A 254 -11.39 -1.93 4.96
CA THR A 254 -11.22 -1.92 3.51
C THR A 254 -12.10 -3.00 2.88
N LEU A 255 -12.60 -2.69 1.68
CA LEU A 255 -13.49 -3.54 0.90
C LEU A 255 -12.72 -4.78 0.45
N TYR A 256 -13.25 -5.95 0.80
CA TYR A 256 -12.78 -7.22 0.29
C TYR A 256 -13.98 -8.04 -0.19
N GLN A 257 -13.94 -8.49 -1.44
CA GLN A 257 -15.03 -9.23 -2.08
C GLN A 257 -16.42 -8.56 -1.95
N GLY A 258 -16.46 -7.22 -1.96
CA GLY A 258 -17.70 -6.44 -1.83
C GLY A 258 -18.21 -6.23 -0.41
N HIS A 259 -17.48 -6.70 0.60
CA HIS A 259 -17.86 -6.56 2.01
C HIS A 259 -16.86 -5.69 2.77
N LEU A 260 -17.37 -4.98 3.77
CA LEU A 260 -16.59 -4.39 4.85
C LEU A 260 -16.65 -5.32 6.06
N TYR A 261 -15.58 -5.37 6.84
CA TYR A 261 -15.44 -6.24 7.99
C TYR A 261 -15.16 -5.42 9.25
N TYR A 262 -15.85 -5.72 10.34
CA TYR A 262 -15.67 -5.00 11.58
C TYR A 262 -15.94 -5.89 12.80
N ALA A 263 -15.43 -5.44 13.95
CA ALA A 263 -15.66 -6.06 15.24
C ALA A 263 -16.92 -5.46 15.88
N ASP A 264 -17.94 -6.30 16.09
CA ASP A 264 -19.08 -6.01 16.93
C ASP A 264 -18.75 -6.44 18.37
N GLU A 265 -18.15 -5.52 19.13
CA GLU A 265 -17.73 -5.74 20.52
C GLU A 265 -18.92 -5.99 21.47
N GLU A 266 -20.13 -5.51 21.15
CA GLU A 266 -21.31 -5.74 21.99
C GLU A 266 -21.80 -7.19 21.91
N ASN A 267 -21.70 -7.80 20.72
CA ASN A 267 -22.14 -9.17 20.47
C ASN A 267 -21.00 -10.19 20.37
N ASN A 268 -19.76 -9.75 20.59
CA ASN A 268 -18.53 -10.52 20.44
C ASN A 268 -18.43 -11.21 19.07
N LYS A 269 -18.66 -10.48 17.96
CA LYS A 269 -18.61 -11.04 16.59
C LYS A 269 -17.69 -10.26 15.68
N ILE A 270 -17.05 -10.97 14.74
CA ILE A 270 -16.58 -10.37 13.49
C ILE A 270 -17.76 -10.42 12.52
N ILE A 271 -18.14 -9.25 11.99
CA ILE A 271 -19.26 -9.08 11.08
C ILE A 271 -18.74 -8.69 9.70
N SER A 272 -19.24 -9.34 8.66
CA SER A 272 -19.18 -8.82 7.30
C SER A 272 -20.44 -8.02 6.97
N TYR A 273 -20.26 -6.95 6.21
CA TYR A 273 -21.29 -6.03 5.78
C TYR A 273 -21.20 -5.82 4.27
N ASP A 274 -22.19 -6.31 3.52
CA ASP A 274 -22.27 -6.05 2.08
C ASP A 274 -22.63 -4.57 1.86
N ILE A 275 -21.75 -3.86 1.17
CA ILE A 275 -21.87 -2.40 1.00
C ILE A 275 -23.05 -1.99 0.12
N LEU A 276 -23.58 -2.90 -0.71
CA LEU A 276 -24.65 -2.65 -1.66
C LEU A 276 -26.01 -3.13 -1.14
N THR A 277 -26.07 -4.33 -0.56
CA THR A 277 -27.32 -4.91 -0.05
C THR A 277 -27.59 -4.55 1.41
N HIS A 278 -26.56 -4.07 2.12
CA HIS A 278 -26.57 -3.78 3.56
C HIS A 278 -26.81 -5.01 4.43
N GLU A 279 -26.68 -6.21 3.85
CA GLU A 279 -26.78 -7.46 4.58
C GLU A 279 -25.57 -7.64 5.51
N LYS A 280 -25.83 -8.18 6.71
CA LYS A 280 -24.81 -8.49 7.72
C LYS A 280 -24.73 -9.99 7.92
N LYS A 281 -23.51 -10.52 8.00
CA LYS A 281 -23.25 -11.93 8.33
C LYS A 281 -22.22 -12.02 9.46
N ASN A 282 -22.44 -12.96 10.37
CA ASN A 282 -21.45 -13.32 11.38
C ASN A 282 -20.39 -14.20 10.70
N GLU A 283 -19.13 -13.74 10.69
CA GLU A 283 -18.01 -14.50 10.14
C GLU A 283 -17.33 -15.34 11.22
N ALA A 284 -17.12 -14.77 12.41
CA ALA A 284 -16.50 -15.48 13.53
C ALA A 284 -16.90 -14.86 14.88
N GLU A 285 -16.57 -15.57 15.96
CA GLU A 285 -16.58 -15.01 17.32
C GLU A 285 -15.36 -14.10 17.51
N LEU A 286 -15.54 -12.95 18.16
CA LEU A 286 -14.42 -12.21 18.73
C LEU A 286 -13.90 -12.96 19.97
N LEU A 287 -12.59 -13.01 20.11
CA LEU A 287 -11.95 -13.64 21.25
C LEU A 287 -12.05 -12.72 22.47
N GLU A 288 -12.46 -13.28 23.62
CA GLU A 288 -12.50 -12.53 24.87
C GLU A 288 -11.07 -12.20 25.32
N GLN A 289 -10.73 -10.91 25.30
CA GLN A 289 -9.40 -10.43 25.67
C GLN A 289 -9.52 -9.06 26.34
N GLU A 290 -8.82 -8.89 27.46
CA GLU A 290 -8.74 -7.60 28.15
C GLU A 290 -7.95 -6.58 27.31
N GLY A 291 -8.42 -5.33 27.31
CA GLY A 291 -7.78 -4.20 26.62
C GLY A 291 -8.74 -3.44 25.71
N THR A 292 -8.26 -2.34 25.14
CA THR A 292 -8.95 -1.61 24.07
C THR A 292 -8.69 -2.31 22.75
N LEU A 293 -9.74 -2.62 21.98
CA LEU A 293 -9.62 -3.22 20.67
C LEU A 293 -9.30 -2.18 19.58
N TYR A 294 -8.25 -2.47 18.82
CA TYR A 294 -7.90 -1.82 17.56
C TYR A 294 -8.06 -2.82 16.43
N LEU A 295 -8.64 -2.38 15.33
CA LEU A 295 -8.93 -3.21 14.17
C LEU A 295 -8.40 -2.54 12.90
N SER A 296 -7.73 -3.32 12.07
CA SER A 296 -7.40 -2.99 10.69
C SER A 296 -7.82 -4.15 9.80
N THR A 297 -8.39 -3.85 8.63
CA THR A 297 -8.69 -4.89 7.64
C THR A 297 -7.98 -4.59 6.34
N LYS A 298 -7.30 -5.59 5.78
CA LYS A 298 -6.52 -5.48 4.54
C LYS A 298 -6.51 -6.83 3.85
N GLY A 299 -6.78 -6.86 2.54
CA GLY A 299 -6.63 -8.08 1.74
C GLY A 299 -7.45 -9.30 2.20
N GLY A 300 -8.58 -9.10 2.89
CA GLY A 300 -9.39 -10.19 3.46
C GLY A 300 -8.95 -10.66 4.84
N LEU A 301 -7.94 -10.01 5.43
CA LEU A 301 -7.46 -10.24 6.78
C LEU A 301 -8.10 -9.23 7.74
N VAL A 302 -8.58 -9.72 8.88
CA VAL A 302 -9.06 -8.90 9.99
C VAL A 302 -8.01 -8.98 11.11
N ASN A 303 -7.19 -7.93 11.20
CA ASN A 303 -6.17 -7.81 12.24
C ASN A 303 -6.81 -7.17 13.47
N LEU A 304 -6.81 -7.90 14.59
CA LEU A 304 -7.34 -7.47 15.87
C LEU A 304 -6.20 -7.28 16.85
N ARG A 305 -6.21 -6.15 17.56
CA ARG A 305 -5.22 -5.86 18.59
C ARG A 305 -5.87 -5.36 19.86
N TYR A 306 -5.62 -6.06 20.94
CA TYR A 306 -6.06 -5.68 22.27
C TYR A 306 -4.89 -5.05 23.00
N VAL A 307 -5.03 -3.77 23.37
CA VAL A 307 -3.99 -3.01 24.07
C VAL A 307 -4.46 -2.70 25.48
N SER A 308 -3.69 -3.12 26.47
CA SER A 308 -3.86 -2.77 27.88
C SER A 308 -2.61 -2.06 28.40
N ASP A 309 -2.67 -1.55 29.63
CA ASP A 309 -1.52 -0.88 30.27
C ASP A 309 -0.30 -1.81 30.44
N GLN A 310 -0.50 -3.13 30.46
CA GLN A 310 0.54 -4.11 30.76
C GLN A 310 0.94 -4.97 29.56
N GLU A 311 -0.01 -5.25 28.67
CA GLU A 311 0.14 -6.24 27.61
C GLU A 311 -0.56 -5.78 26.33
N THR A 312 -0.01 -6.19 25.19
CA THR A 312 -0.63 -6.07 23.87
C THR A 312 -0.75 -7.46 23.28
N TYR A 313 -1.90 -7.79 22.71
CA TYR A 313 -2.13 -9.05 22.03
C TYR A 313 -2.71 -8.84 20.64
N THR A 314 -2.11 -9.53 19.67
CA THR A 314 -2.53 -9.53 18.27
C THR A 314 -3.20 -10.88 17.93
N TYR A 315 -4.32 -10.79 17.21
CA TYR A 315 -5.05 -11.91 16.61
C TYR A 315 -5.36 -11.57 15.16
N ILE A 316 -5.40 -12.56 14.28
CA ILE A 316 -5.68 -12.36 12.86
C ILE A 316 -6.62 -13.44 12.36
N TYR A 317 -7.74 -13.00 11.79
CA TYR A 317 -8.73 -13.84 11.13
C TYR A 317 -8.61 -13.67 9.61
N ASP A 318 -8.42 -14.78 8.88
CA ASP A 318 -8.45 -14.82 7.43
C ASP A 318 -9.88 -15.17 6.99
N VAL A 319 -10.58 -14.19 6.42
CA VAL A 319 -11.95 -14.38 5.93
C VAL A 319 -12.00 -15.39 4.79
N GLY A 320 -10.96 -15.46 3.95
CA GLY A 320 -10.93 -16.37 2.82
C GLY A 320 -10.84 -17.84 3.23
N ASN A 321 -10.14 -18.13 4.33
CA ASN A 321 -10.02 -19.48 4.89
C ASN A 321 -11.05 -19.75 6.00
N GLU A 322 -11.80 -18.73 6.42
CA GLU A 322 -12.76 -18.77 7.53
C GLU A 322 -12.15 -19.20 8.88
N GLU A 323 -10.90 -18.83 9.16
CA GLU A 323 -10.17 -19.26 10.36
C GLU A 323 -9.27 -18.17 10.98
N TYR A 324 -8.97 -18.33 12.27
CA TYR A 324 -7.92 -17.55 12.93
C TYR A 324 -6.56 -18.13 12.58
N ILE A 325 -5.82 -17.46 11.69
CA ILE A 325 -4.45 -17.84 11.33
C ILE A 325 -3.44 -17.42 12.41
N LEU A 326 -3.78 -16.44 13.24
CA LEU A 326 -3.02 -16.07 14.44
C LEU A 326 -3.96 -15.95 15.63
N GLU A 327 -3.84 -16.87 16.59
CA GLU A 327 -4.75 -16.98 17.72
C GLU A 327 -4.28 -16.29 19.01
N LYS A 328 -3.01 -15.87 19.15
CA LYS A 328 -2.53 -14.96 20.21
C LYS A 328 -1.03 -14.71 20.04
N SER A 329 -0.63 -13.46 19.84
CA SER A 329 0.78 -13.06 19.89
C SER A 329 0.99 -11.81 20.72
N SER A 330 2.04 -11.76 21.53
CA SER A 330 2.49 -10.53 22.19
C SER A 330 3.26 -9.60 21.25
N ASP A 331 3.67 -10.10 20.08
CA ASP A 331 4.30 -9.28 19.06
C ASP A 331 3.27 -8.36 18.39
N TRP A 332 3.73 -7.19 18.01
CA TRP A 332 2.95 -6.25 17.23
C TRP A 332 2.97 -6.68 15.76
N ILE A 333 1.99 -7.51 15.36
CA ILE A 333 1.85 -8.01 13.98
C ILE A 333 0.68 -7.28 13.29
N ASP A 334 0.85 -6.93 12.01
CA ASP A 334 -0.22 -6.44 11.12
C ASP A 334 0.04 -7.03 9.73
N LEU A 335 -0.83 -7.95 9.29
CA LEU A 335 -0.73 -8.57 7.97
C LEU A 335 -1.55 -7.76 6.95
N ASP A 336 -0.94 -7.50 5.79
CA ASP A 336 -1.51 -6.62 4.77
C ASP A 336 -2.15 -7.39 3.62
N THR A 337 -1.41 -8.34 3.05
CA THR A 337 -1.83 -9.06 1.85
C THR A 337 -1.34 -10.50 1.87
N LYS A 338 -2.19 -11.41 1.40
CA LYS A 338 -1.81 -12.79 1.12
C LYS A 338 -0.99 -12.82 -0.17
N PHE A 339 0.16 -13.49 -0.13
CA PHE A 339 1.10 -13.54 -1.23
C PHE A 339 1.79 -14.90 -1.28
N ASN A 340 1.65 -15.62 -2.40
CA ASN A 340 2.08 -17.01 -2.54
C ASN A 340 1.55 -17.87 -1.38
N ASP A 341 2.43 -18.70 -0.80
CA ASP A 341 2.19 -19.56 0.37
C ASP A 341 2.53 -18.79 1.67
N GLY A 342 2.03 -17.55 1.79
CA GLY A 342 2.29 -16.70 2.95
C GLY A 342 1.66 -15.31 2.86
N TYR A 343 2.26 -14.36 3.57
CA TYR A 343 1.75 -13.00 3.74
C TYR A 343 2.86 -11.96 3.75
N ILE A 344 2.53 -10.75 3.34
CA ILE A 344 3.35 -9.56 3.61
C ILE A 344 2.70 -8.78 4.74
N GLY A 345 3.52 -8.24 5.62
CA GLY A 345 3.04 -7.38 6.70
C GLY A 345 4.17 -6.82 7.52
N THR A 346 3.84 -6.44 8.76
CA THR A 346 4.79 -5.89 9.71
C THR A 346 4.83 -6.71 11.00
N LYS A 347 6.02 -6.77 11.60
CA LYS A 347 6.24 -7.28 12.96
C LYS A 347 7.10 -6.28 13.74
N ASN A 348 6.58 -5.73 14.82
CA ASN A 348 7.28 -4.76 15.68
C ASN A 348 7.91 -3.62 14.85
N ASN A 349 7.12 -3.02 13.95
CA ASN A 349 7.52 -1.98 12.99
C ASN A 349 8.55 -2.40 11.94
N ILE A 350 8.80 -3.69 11.73
CA ILE A 350 9.66 -4.19 10.65
C ILE A 350 8.77 -4.78 9.56
N ILE A 351 8.92 -4.31 8.32
CA ILE A 351 8.23 -4.91 7.16
C ILE A 351 8.92 -6.22 6.83
N GLY A 352 8.15 -7.26 6.49
CA GLY A 352 8.70 -8.54 6.07
C GLY A 352 7.66 -9.47 5.44
N ILE A 353 8.12 -10.68 5.12
CA ILE A 353 7.25 -11.80 4.75
C ILE A 353 7.04 -12.70 5.94
N PHE A 354 5.82 -13.23 6.02
CA PHE A 354 5.43 -14.34 6.86
C PHE A 354 5.19 -15.55 5.95
N SER A 355 5.77 -16.70 6.28
CA SER A 355 5.35 -17.96 5.67
C SER A 355 3.89 -18.29 6.05
N ASP A 356 3.30 -19.32 5.44
CA ASP A 356 2.01 -19.88 5.89
C ASP A 356 2.01 -20.24 7.38
N ASP A 357 3.11 -20.78 7.90
CA ASP A 357 3.31 -21.07 9.34
C ASP A 357 3.64 -19.82 10.19
N LEU A 358 3.54 -18.61 9.61
CA LEU A 358 3.85 -17.32 10.22
C LEU A 358 5.30 -17.15 10.72
N GLU A 359 6.27 -17.83 10.11
CA GLU A 359 7.69 -17.53 10.31
C GLU A 359 8.05 -16.21 9.62
N PHE A 360 8.65 -15.27 10.37
CA PHE A 360 8.90 -13.91 9.92
C PHE A 360 10.32 -13.73 9.35
N ILE A 361 10.40 -13.22 8.12
CA ILE A 361 11.63 -12.85 7.42
C ILE A 361 11.64 -11.32 7.21
N PRO A 362 12.49 -10.58 7.94
CA PRO A 362 12.49 -9.11 7.91
C PRO A 362 13.14 -8.54 6.65
N PHE A 363 12.63 -7.40 6.17
CA PHE A 363 13.17 -6.65 5.04
C PHE A 363 13.86 -5.36 5.47
N VAL A 364 13.09 -4.47 6.12
CA VAL A 364 13.42 -3.07 6.45
C VAL A 364 12.63 -2.66 7.70
N GLU A 365 13.26 -1.88 8.57
CA GLU A 365 12.63 -1.26 9.75
C GLU A 365 11.90 0.03 9.35
N ILE A 366 10.65 0.18 9.77
CA ILE A 366 9.87 1.41 9.62
C ILE A 366 10.27 2.34 10.76
N VAL A 367 10.83 3.50 10.42
CA VAL A 367 11.01 4.58 11.38
C VAL A 367 9.69 5.34 11.48
N THR A 368 8.97 5.16 12.58
CA THR A 368 7.72 5.88 12.89
C THR A 368 7.96 7.19 13.61
#